data_AF-A0A430RPH4-F1
#
_entry.id   AF-A0A430RPH4-F1
#
_cell.length_a   1.000
_cell.length_b   1.000
_cell.length_c   1.000
_cell.angle_alpha   90.00
_cell.angle_beta   90.00
_cell.angle_gamma   90.00
#
_symmetry.space_group_name_H-M   'P 1'
#
loop_
_entity.id
_entity.type
_entity.pdbx_description
1 polymer ?
#
loop_
_entity_poly.entity_id
_entity_poly.type
_entity_poly.pdbx_seq_one_letter_code
_entity_poly.pdbx_strand_id
1 'polypeptide(L)'
;MSPWERIELEEILTEPVRLVKERVRTHTGKELTYIYRPGPVAASFVLPVTDKATALLIRQYRHPTGKFLLEIPAGKVDPGENPLEAAQRELMEEVGARAGRFLPLRA
;
A
#
# COMPACT_ATOMS: atom_id res chain seq x y z
N MET A 1 -24.18 0.54 -4.14
CA MET A 1 -24.57 1.05 -2.80
C MET A 1 -23.96 0.13 -1.75
N SER A 2 -23.48 0.67 -0.62
CA SER A 2 -22.92 -0.15 0.46
C SER A 2 -24.01 -1.04 1.08
N PRO A 3 -23.75 -2.33 1.37
CA PRO A 3 -24.69 -3.18 2.09
C PRO A 3 -24.77 -2.87 3.59
N TRP A 4 -23.85 -2.05 4.11
CA TRP A 4 -23.77 -1.65 5.52
C TRP A 4 -23.98 -0.14 5.65
N GLU A 5 -24.75 0.25 6.65
CA GLU A 5 -25.03 1.66 7.00
C GLU A 5 -24.09 2.08 8.13
N ARG A 6 -23.40 3.22 7.96
CA ARG A 6 -22.55 3.80 9.02
C ARG A 6 -23.43 4.41 10.11
N ILE A 7 -23.18 4.01 11.35
CA ILE A 7 -23.74 4.64 12.54
C ILE A 7 -22.76 5.68 13.09
N GLU A 8 -21.49 5.30 13.23
CA GLU A 8 -20.45 6.16 13.81
C GLU A 8 -19.07 5.78 13.25
N LEU A 9 -18.19 6.78 13.10
CA LEU A 9 -16.81 6.58 12.71
C LEU A 9 -15.90 7.34 13.68
N GLU A 10 -15.12 6.60 14.46
CA GLU A 10 -14.15 7.13 15.41
C GLU A 10 -12.74 6.91 14.88
N GLU A 11 -11.89 7.93 14.98
CA GLU A 11 -10.47 7.82 14.67
C GLU A 11 -9.70 7.30 15.89
N ILE A 12 -9.05 6.14 15.74
CA ILE A 12 -8.29 5.50 16.82
C ILE A 12 -6.85 6.05 16.82
N LEU A 13 -6.29 6.23 15.63
CA LEU A 13 -4.92 6.68 15.43
C LEU A 13 -4.84 7.49 14.13
N THR A 14 -4.10 8.60 14.17
CA THR A 14 -3.81 9.45 13.00
C THR A 14 -2.50 9.05 12.34
N GLU A 15 -1.42 9.05 13.13
CA GLU A 15 -0.05 8.84 12.68
C GLU A 15 0.64 7.75 13.54
N PRO A 16 1.58 6.95 12.99
CA PRO A 16 2.09 6.99 11.61
C PRO A 16 1.19 6.26 10.60
N VAL A 17 0.15 5.57 11.07
CA VAL A 17 -0.81 4.86 10.22
C VAL A 17 -2.22 5.16 10.73
N ARG A 18 -3.03 5.77 9.87
CA ARG A 18 -4.42 6.07 10.20
C ARG A 18 -5.25 4.80 10.40
N LEU A 19 -5.92 4.68 11.53
CA LEU A 19 -6.82 3.57 11.88
C LEU A 19 -8.15 4.13 12.41
N VAL A 20 -9.25 3.51 12.02
CA VAL A 20 -10.60 3.89 12.44
C VAL A 20 -11.36 2.72 13.05
N LYS A 21 -12.27 3.05 13.97
CA LYS A 21 -13.28 2.15 14.54
C LYS A 21 -14.63 2.63 14.04
N GLU A 22 -15.24 1.87 13.15
CA GLU A 22 -16.54 2.19 12.56
C GLU A 22 -17.61 1.29 13.16
N ARG A 23 -18.67 1.89 13.72
CA ARG A 23 -19.88 1.16 14.09
C ARG A 23 -20.84 1.22 12.92
N VAL A 24 -21.29 0.05 12.47
CA VAL A 24 -22.15 -0.12 11.30
C VAL A 24 -23.37 -0.95 11.63
N ARG A 25 -24.48 -0.69 10.94
CA ARG A 25 -25.61 -1.61 10.83
C ARG A 25 -25.41 -2.49 9.61
N THR A 26 -25.33 -3.80 9.85
CA THR A 26 -25.10 -4.80 8.80
C THR A 26 -26.36 -5.10 8.00
N HIS A 27 -26.23 -5.89 6.92
CA HIS A 27 -27.36 -6.39 6.13
C HIS A 27 -28.36 -7.25 6.92
N THR A 28 -28.02 -7.67 8.14
CA THR A 28 -28.93 -8.40 9.05
C THR A 28 -29.71 -7.50 10.00
N GLY A 29 -29.47 -6.18 9.96
CA GLY A 29 -30.01 -5.21 10.91
C GLY A 29 -29.25 -5.15 12.25
N LYS A 30 -28.31 -6.09 12.50
CA LYS A 30 -27.46 -6.07 13.70
C LYS A 30 -26.33 -5.05 13.58
N GLU A 31 -25.94 -4.47 14.71
CA GLU A 31 -24.78 -3.60 14.81
C GLU A 31 -23.46 -4.41 14.89
N LEU A 32 -22.41 -3.87 14.30
CA LEU A 32 -21.06 -4.42 14.31
C LEU A 32 -20.04 -3.29 14.42
N THR A 33 -18.94 -3.52 15.14
CA THR A 33 -17.76 -2.65 15.13
C THR A 33 -16.71 -3.22 14.19
N TYR A 34 -16.30 -2.44 13.18
CA TYR A 34 -15.29 -2.79 12.21
C TYR A 34 -14.07 -1.87 12.37
N ILE A 35 -12.89 -2.44 12.55
CA ILE A 35 -11.63 -1.69 12.71
C ILE A 35 -10.77 -1.91 11.48
N TYR A 36 -10.35 -0.82 10.83
CA TYR A 36 -9.62 -0.89 9.56
C TYR A 36 -8.74 0.34 9.30
N ARG A 37 -7.85 0.23 8.31
CA ARG A 37 -7.13 1.36 7.72
C ARG A 37 -7.98 1.95 6.59
N PRO A 38 -8.56 3.15 6.73
CA PRO A 38 -9.43 3.72 5.72
C PRO A 38 -8.65 4.15 4.47
N GLY A 39 -9.32 4.14 3.31
CA GLY A 39 -8.81 4.68 2.05
C GLY A 39 -9.30 6.12 1.78
N PRO A 40 -8.93 6.71 0.62
CA PRO A 40 -8.04 6.14 -0.38
C PRO A 40 -6.58 6.10 0.09
N VAL A 41 -5.89 5.01 -0.21
CA VAL A 41 -4.43 4.83 -0.09
C VAL A 41 -4.01 3.84 -1.16
N ALA A 42 -2.81 4.01 -1.69
CA ALA A 42 -2.19 3.03 -2.57
C ALA A 42 -0.71 2.88 -2.25
N ALA A 43 -0.11 1.81 -2.76
CA ALA A 43 1.32 1.59 -2.82
C ALA A 43 1.65 1.05 -4.21
N SER A 44 2.82 1.38 -4.71
CA SER A 44 3.34 0.87 -5.97
C SER A 44 4.47 -0.11 -5.71
N PHE A 45 4.50 -1.18 -6.48
CA PHE A 45 5.54 -2.21 -6.46
C PHE A 45 6.11 -2.31 -7.87
N VAL A 46 7.43 -2.37 -8.01
CA VAL A 46 8.10 -2.45 -9.31
C VAL A 46 9.11 -3.59 -9.32
N LEU A 47 9.03 -4.46 -10.33
CA LEU A 47 10.06 -5.46 -10.60
C LEU A 47 11.04 -4.90 -11.65
N PRO A 48 12.18 -4.32 -11.26
CA PRO A 48 13.17 -3.83 -12.20
C PRO A 48 13.96 -5.01 -12.80
N VAL A 49 13.92 -5.14 -14.12
CA VAL A 49 14.67 -6.15 -14.87
C VAL A 49 15.73 -5.44 -15.73
N THR A 50 16.97 -5.92 -15.63
CA THR A 50 18.12 -5.42 -16.40
C THR A 50 18.24 -6.11 -17.76
N ASP A 51 19.03 -5.54 -18.68
CA ASP A 51 19.32 -6.13 -20.00
C ASP A 51 20.01 -7.50 -19.92
N LYS A 52 20.61 -7.83 -18.78
CA LYS A 52 21.21 -9.14 -18.50
C LYS A 52 20.20 -10.17 -17.97
N ALA A 53 18.90 -9.87 -18.05
CA ALA A 53 17.82 -10.68 -17.49
C ALA A 53 17.98 -10.96 -15.98
N THR A 54 18.56 -10.02 -15.24
CA THR A 54 18.64 -10.07 -13.76
C THR A 54 17.72 -9.02 -13.14
N ALA A 55 17.20 -9.29 -11.95
CA ALA A 55 16.33 -8.38 -11.21
C ALA A 55 17.09 -7.67 -10.09
N LEU A 56 16.80 -6.39 -9.89
CA LEU A 56 17.28 -5.65 -8.72
C LEU A 56 16.25 -5.80 -7.59
N LEU A 57 16.68 -6.41 -6.50
CA LEU A 57 15.85 -6.67 -5.32
C LEU A 57 16.48 -6.00 -4.11
N ILE A 58 15.66 -5.77 -3.08
CA ILE A 58 16.12 -5.25 -1.79
C ILE A 58 15.99 -6.33 -0.71
N ARG A 59 16.86 -6.24 0.31
CA ARG A 59 16.72 -7.02 1.53
C ARG A 59 16.29 -6.10 2.66
N GLN A 60 14.98 -6.03 2.91
CA GLN A 60 14.38 -5.07 3.84
C GLN A 60 13.96 -5.76 5.14
N TYR A 61 14.26 -5.13 6.28
CA TYR A 61 13.76 -5.59 7.57
C TYR A 61 12.29 -5.19 7.75
N ARG A 62 11.41 -6.16 8.01
CA ARG A 62 10.00 -5.94 8.31
C ARG A 62 9.76 -6.21 9.79
N HIS A 63 9.67 -5.16 10.60
CA HIS A 63 9.46 -5.29 12.05
C HIS A 63 8.25 -6.17 12.42
N PRO A 64 7.05 -6.06 11.79
CA PRO A 64 5.92 -6.91 12.17
C PRO A 64 6.19 -8.41 12.07
N THR A 65 7.12 -8.84 11.20
CA THR A 65 7.51 -10.24 11.05
C THR A 65 8.84 -10.59 11.73
N GLY A 66 9.59 -9.59 12.20
CA GLY A 66 10.91 -9.74 12.82
C GLY A 66 11.99 -10.28 11.89
N LYS A 67 11.83 -10.13 10.56
CA LYS A 67 12.70 -10.77 9.56
C LYS A 67 13.19 -9.78 8.50
N PHE A 68 14.35 -10.08 7.93
CA PHE A 68 14.75 -9.53 6.65
C PHE A 68 14.09 -10.34 5.53
N LEU A 69 13.31 -9.66 4.69
CA LEU A 69 12.66 -10.26 3.53
C LEU A 69 13.40 -9.84 2.26
N LEU A 70 13.36 -10.71 1.25
CA LEU A 70 13.79 -10.38 -0.10
C LEU A 70 12.56 -9.84 -0.85
N GLU A 71 12.60 -8.59 -1.25
CA GLU A 71 11.45 -7.87 -1.80
C GLU A 71 11.83 -7.14 -3.10
N ILE A 72 10.80 -6.82 -3.90
CA ILE A 72 10.92 -5.84 -4.98
C ILE A 72 10.77 -4.43 -4.39
N PRO A 73 11.39 -3.40 -4.99
CA PRO A 73 11.21 -2.02 -4.53
C PRO A 73 9.74 -1.61 -4.51
N ALA A 74 9.34 -0.96 -3.44
CA ALA A 74 7.95 -0.63 -3.21
C ALA A 74 7.75 0.44 -2.14
N GLY A 75 6.73 1.27 -2.35
CA GLY A 75 6.35 2.23 -1.34
C GLY A 75 5.01 2.90 -1.60
N LYS A 76 4.64 3.78 -0.68
CA LYS A 76 3.33 4.42 -0.64
C LYS A 76 3.22 5.43 -1.79
N VAL A 77 2.05 5.49 -2.42
CA VAL A 77 1.70 6.57 -3.34
C VAL A 77 1.37 7.82 -2.52
N ASP A 78 2.07 8.91 -2.78
CA ASP A 78 1.89 10.15 -2.04
C ASP A 78 0.72 11.00 -2.54
N PRO A 79 0.20 11.94 -1.71
CA PRO A 79 -0.89 12.80 -2.13
C PRO A 79 -0.54 13.57 -3.40
N GLY A 80 -1.34 13.40 -4.45
CA GLY A 80 -1.12 14.02 -5.75
C GLY A 80 -0.19 13.26 -6.69
N GLU A 81 0.46 12.19 -6.22
CA GLU A 81 1.31 11.30 -7.01
C GLU A 81 0.45 10.22 -7.68
N ASN A 82 0.76 9.87 -8.92
CA ASN A 82 0.16 8.70 -9.58
C ASN A 82 0.99 7.42 -9.32
N PRO A 83 0.42 6.22 -9.50
CA PRO A 83 1.14 4.98 -9.20
C PRO A 83 2.46 4.79 -9.98
N LEU A 84 2.57 5.31 -11.21
CA LEU A 84 3.79 5.21 -12.00
C LEU A 84 4.89 6.12 -11.44
N GLU A 85 4.55 7.34 -11.04
CA GLU A 85 5.48 8.27 -10.38
C GLU A 85 6.02 7.69 -9.09
N ALA A 86 5.15 7.11 -8.25
CA ALA A 86 5.55 6.43 -7.03
C ALA A 86 6.52 5.27 -7.30
N ALA A 87 6.21 4.42 -8.29
CA ALA A 87 7.08 3.30 -8.67
C ALA A 87 8.47 3.78 -9.14
N GLN A 88 8.53 4.90 -9.87
CA GLN A 88 9.77 5.49 -10.35
C GLN A 88 10.60 6.10 -9.22
N ARG A 89 9.93 6.82 -8.30
CA ARG A 89 10.55 7.42 -7.12
C ARG A 89 11.13 6.35 -6.20
N GLU A 90 10.35 5.36 -5.81
CA GLU A 90 10.78 4.28 -4.92
C GLU A 90 11.92 3.44 -5.53
N LEU A 91 11.90 3.19 -6.85
CA LEU A 91 13.01 2.52 -7.53
C LEU A 91 14.33 3.32 -7.40
N MET A 92 14.25 4.64 -7.47
CA MET A 92 15.41 5.51 -7.30
C MET A 92 15.84 5.57 -5.83
N GLU A 93 14.90 5.73 -4.90
CA GLU A 93 15.21 5.89 -3.46
C GLU A 93 15.81 4.62 -2.85
N GLU A 94 15.24 3.45 -3.16
CA GLU A 94 15.65 2.20 -2.52
C GLU A 94 16.82 1.50 -3.21
N VAL A 95 16.97 1.68 -4.53
CA VAL A 95 17.95 0.93 -5.36
C VAL A 95 18.89 1.85 -6.15
N GLY A 96 18.62 3.16 -6.23
CA GLY A 96 19.43 4.09 -7.02
C GLY A 96 19.31 3.89 -8.52
N ALA A 97 18.24 3.25 -8.99
CA ALA A 97 18.08 2.84 -10.39
C ALA A 97 17.05 3.70 -11.14
N ARG A 98 17.17 3.72 -12.48
CA ARG A 98 16.16 4.23 -13.41
C ARG A 98 15.87 3.15 -14.45
N ALA A 99 14.62 3.09 -14.91
CA ALA A 99 14.21 2.18 -15.98
C ALA A 99 13.72 2.98 -17.19
N GLY A 100 14.01 2.48 -18.39
CA GLY A 100 13.58 3.11 -19.65
C GLY A 100 12.12 2.84 -20.02
N ARG A 101 11.52 1.77 -19.47
CA ARG A 101 10.13 1.37 -19.74
C ARG A 101 9.48 0.81 -18.50
N PHE A 102 8.25 1.23 -18.25
CA PHE A 102 7.39 0.69 -17.20
C PHE A 102 6.17 0.02 -17.85
N LEU A 103 5.88 -1.20 -17.43
CA LEU A 103 4.73 -1.97 -17.89
C LEU A 103 3.77 -2.15 -16.71
N PRO A 104 2.58 -1.51 -16.73
CA PRO A 104 1.60 -1.74 -15.68
C PRO A 104 1.09 -3.18 -15.78
N LEU A 105 1.23 -3.93 -14.68
CA LEU A 105 0.66 -5.27 -14.58
C LEU A 105 -0.83 -5.13 -14.25
N ARG A 106 -1.69 -5.66 -15.12
CA ARG A 106 -3.12 -5.79 -14.84
C ARG A 106 -3.35 -7.20 -14.31
N ALA A 107 -4.06 -7.31 -13.20
CA ALA A 107 -4.65 -8.56 -12.74
C ALA A 107 -5.97 -8.82 -13.47
#